data_AF-A0A1G5L4I3-F1
#
_entry.id   AF-A0A1G5L4I3-F1
#
_cell.length_a   1.000
_cell.length_b   1.000
_cell.length_c   1.000
_cell.angle_alpha   90.00
_cell.angle_beta   90.00
_cell.angle_gamma   90.00
#
_symmetry.space_group_name_H-M   'P 1'
#
loop_
_entity.id
_entity.type
_entity.pdbx_description
1 polymer ?
#
loop_
_entity_poly.entity_id
_entity_poly.type
_entity_poly.pdbx_seq_one_letter_code
_entity_poly.pdbx_strand_id
1 'polypeptide(L)'
;MRKAVPQRPPVDDYVEKVLLGSLKKRARTVQPAEEEDPELTKAKKALEQVEADKAEARQLQADDLLSLGEFAREIRRLEDKERETKEKVSTFPETPARAGSAAGRIVREWEGGTVDMKRQEIVRTIESVMISGAGKGGAQRGVFRPELLEIVWK
;
A
#
# COMPACT_ATOMS: atom_id res chain seq x y z
N MET A 1 7.35 -51.96 -19.12
CA MET A 1 6.72 -50.66 -19.44
C MET A 1 7.05 -49.67 -18.33
N ARG A 2 7.94 -48.70 -18.56
CA ARG A 2 8.26 -47.65 -17.57
C ARG A 2 7.17 -46.58 -17.68
N LYS A 3 6.39 -46.38 -16.62
CA LYS A 3 5.42 -45.26 -16.54
C LYS A 3 6.21 -43.96 -16.64
N ALA A 4 5.86 -43.11 -17.59
CA ALA A 4 6.40 -41.77 -17.69
C ALA A 4 6.03 -41.01 -16.40
N VAL A 5 7.05 -40.56 -15.65
CA VAL A 5 6.85 -39.65 -14.53
C VAL A 5 6.36 -38.34 -15.15
N PRO A 6 5.17 -37.82 -14.80
CA PRO A 6 4.75 -36.53 -15.31
C PRO A 6 5.80 -35.50 -14.86
N GLN A 7 6.49 -34.90 -15.84
CA GLN A 7 7.32 -33.74 -15.59
C GLN A 7 6.43 -32.71 -14.93
N ARG A 8 6.63 -32.50 -13.63
CA ARG A 8 6.03 -31.37 -12.95
C ARG A 8 6.58 -30.14 -13.68
N PRO A 9 5.74 -29.15 -14.02
CA PRO A 9 6.25 -27.89 -14.53
C PRO A 9 7.35 -27.39 -13.58
N PRO A 10 8.39 -26.73 -14.10
CA PRO A 10 9.38 -26.05 -13.27
C PRO A 10 8.70 -25.38 -12.09
N VAL A 11 9.26 -25.50 -10.89
CA VAL A 11 8.64 -25.00 -9.65
C VAL A 11 8.19 -23.54 -9.82
N ASP A 12 8.96 -22.77 -10.59
CA ASP A 12 8.70 -21.39 -10.96
C ASP A 12 7.36 -21.22 -11.71
N ASP A 13 7.08 -22.03 -12.73
CA ASP A 13 5.83 -21.99 -13.52
C ASP A 13 4.60 -22.29 -12.64
N TYR A 14 4.75 -23.20 -11.68
CA TYR A 14 3.69 -23.54 -10.74
C TYR A 14 3.41 -22.38 -9.78
N VAL A 15 4.45 -21.76 -9.22
CA VAL A 15 4.35 -20.62 -8.32
C VAL A 15 3.72 -19.41 -9.03
N GLU A 16 4.16 -19.11 -10.26
CA GLU A 16 3.57 -18.05 -11.08
C GLU A 16 2.08 -18.28 -11.31
N LYS A 17 1.68 -19.51 -11.67
CA LYS A 17 0.27 -19.83 -11.94
C LYS A 17 -0.61 -19.71 -10.69
N VAL A 18 -0.12 -20.15 -9.53
CA VAL A 18 -0.85 -20.04 -8.26
C VAL A 18 -0.98 -18.59 -7.83
N LEU A 19 0.11 -17.83 -7.89
CA LEU A 19 0.12 -16.40 -7.58
C LEU A 19 -0.86 -15.65 -8.50
N LEU A 20 -0.75 -15.82 -9.81
CA LEU A 20 -1.64 -15.17 -10.77
C LEU A 20 -3.11 -15.58 -10.55
N GLY A 21 -3.37 -16.83 -10.19
CA GLY A 21 -4.69 -17.31 -9.80
C GLY A 21 -5.26 -16.58 -8.60
N SER A 22 -4.47 -16.40 -7.53
CA SER A 22 -4.88 -15.64 -6.34
C SER A 22 -5.08 -14.15 -6.63
N LEU A 23 -4.20 -13.54 -7.42
CA LEU A 23 -4.31 -12.12 -7.79
C LEU A 23 -5.55 -11.89 -8.66
N LYS A 24 -5.87 -12.79 -9.58
CA LYS A 24 -7.11 -12.75 -10.37
C LYS A 24 -8.36 -12.89 -9.50
N LYS A 25 -8.33 -13.75 -8.47
CA LYS A 25 -9.43 -13.85 -7.50
C LYS A 25 -9.59 -12.56 -6.73
N ARG A 26 -8.52 -12.04 -6.13
CA ARG A 26 -8.51 -10.76 -5.40
C ARG A 26 -8.99 -9.58 -6.25
N ALA A 27 -8.54 -9.52 -7.51
CA ALA A 27 -8.97 -8.51 -8.47
C ALA A 27 -10.46 -8.63 -8.85
N ARG A 28 -11.07 -9.83 -8.74
CA ARG A 28 -12.51 -10.05 -8.99
C ARG A 28 -13.36 -9.85 -7.75
N THR A 29 -12.84 -10.16 -6.57
CA THR A 29 -13.54 -9.99 -5.28
C THR A 29 -13.69 -8.51 -4.92
N VAL A 30 -12.81 -7.64 -5.44
CA VAL A 30 -12.95 -6.20 -5.32
C VAL A 30 -13.84 -5.70 -6.45
N GLN A 31 -15.09 -5.38 -6.11
CA GLN A 31 -15.99 -4.59 -6.94
C GLN A 31 -15.26 -3.32 -7.42
N PRO A 32 -15.55 -2.81 -8.63
CA PRO A 32 -14.87 -1.65 -9.18
C PRO A 32 -15.07 -0.47 -8.23
N ALA A 33 -13.99 -0.06 -7.55
CA ALA A 33 -13.93 1.07 -6.62
C ALA A 33 -15.19 1.20 -5.74
N GLU A 34 -15.18 0.56 -4.55
CA GLU A 34 -15.76 1.30 -3.43
C GLU A 34 -15.02 2.64 -3.42
N GLU A 35 -15.75 3.70 -3.73
CA GLU A 35 -15.29 5.07 -3.66
C GLU A 35 -14.43 5.20 -2.42
N GLU A 36 -13.20 5.69 -2.60
CA GLU A 36 -12.31 6.01 -1.50
C GLU A 36 -13.13 6.71 -0.43
N ASP A 37 -13.17 6.13 0.79
CA ASP A 37 -14.11 6.51 1.86
C ASP A 37 -14.34 8.02 1.79
N PRO A 38 -15.57 8.51 1.57
CA PRO A 38 -15.82 9.92 1.33
C PRO A 38 -15.25 10.79 2.44
N GLU A 39 -15.16 10.27 3.68
CA GLU A 39 -14.50 10.95 4.79
C GLU A 39 -12.97 10.93 4.70
N LEU A 40 -12.35 9.86 4.16
CA LEU A 40 -10.91 9.83 3.85
C LEU A 40 -10.56 10.81 2.72
N THR A 41 -11.36 10.84 1.65
CA THR A 41 -11.19 11.78 0.53
C THR A 41 -11.28 13.23 1.01
N LYS A 42 -12.29 13.51 1.85
CA LYS A 42 -12.47 14.82 2.48
C LYS A 42 -11.33 15.17 3.44
N ALA A 43 -10.82 14.21 4.20
CA ALA A 43 -9.68 14.43 5.10
C ALA A 43 -8.37 14.71 4.34
N LYS A 44 -8.11 14.01 3.22
CA LYS A 44 -6.98 14.31 2.34
C LYS A 44 -7.07 15.71 1.74
N LYS A 45 -8.23 16.07 1.21
CA LYS A 45 -8.48 17.42 0.68
C LYS A 45 -8.31 18.50 1.76
N ALA A 46 -8.70 18.21 3.00
CA ALA A 46 -8.49 19.11 4.12
C ALA A 46 -7.00 19.30 4.45
N LEU A 47 -6.17 18.26 4.35
CA LEU A 47 -4.72 18.37 4.50
C LEU A 47 -4.09 19.19 3.38
N GLU A 48 -4.49 18.97 2.13
CA GLU A 48 -4.04 19.79 1.00
C GLU A 48 -4.38 21.26 1.19
N GLN A 49 -5.59 21.56 1.68
CA GLN A 49 -5.99 22.93 1.97
C GLN A 49 -5.15 23.53 3.10
N VAL A 50 -4.85 22.79 4.16
CA VAL A 50 -4.00 23.29 5.26
C VAL A 50 -2.59 23.60 4.78
N GLU A 51 -2.02 22.80 3.89
CA GLU A 51 -0.71 23.11 3.30
C GLU A 51 -0.76 24.34 2.39
N ALA A 52 -1.83 24.53 1.62
CA ALA A 52 -2.05 25.75 0.86
C ALA A 52 -2.18 26.98 1.78
N ASP A 53 -2.97 26.89 2.85
CA ASP A 53 -3.17 27.97 3.82
C ASP A 53 -1.85 28.34 4.51
N LYS A 54 -0.97 27.38 4.81
CA LYS A 54 0.37 27.65 5.36
C LYS A 54 1.27 28.33 4.33
N ALA A 55 1.20 27.93 3.07
CA ALA A 55 1.96 28.58 2.00
C ALA A 55 1.51 30.03 1.82
N GLU A 56 0.19 30.27 1.85
CA GLU A 56 -0.39 31.62 1.82
C GLU A 56 0.04 32.45 3.03
N ALA A 57 -0.03 31.93 4.25
CA ALA A 57 0.42 32.63 5.44
C ALA A 57 1.90 33.02 5.37
N ARG A 58 2.76 32.16 4.79
CA ARG A 58 4.18 32.49 4.54
C ARG A 58 4.34 33.56 3.47
N GLN A 59 3.52 33.53 2.42
CA GLN A 59 3.54 34.54 1.37
C GLN A 59 3.12 35.90 1.92
N LEU A 60 2.02 35.96 2.69
CA LEU A 60 1.55 37.19 3.32
C LEU A 60 2.56 37.76 4.33
N GLN A 61 3.29 36.90 5.04
CA GLN A 61 4.40 37.33 5.88
C GLN A 61 5.55 37.91 5.05
N ALA A 62 5.91 37.28 3.93
CA ALA A 62 6.97 37.76 3.04
C ALA A 62 6.60 39.09 2.37
N ASP A 63 5.31 39.34 2.16
CA ASP A 63 4.76 40.57 1.59
C ASP A 63 4.51 41.66 2.67
N ASP A 64 4.97 41.44 3.92
CA ASP A 64 4.75 42.32 5.09
C ASP A 64 3.26 42.64 5.39
N LEU A 65 2.33 41.82 4.88
CA LEU A 65 0.89 41.94 5.08
C LEU A 65 0.41 41.28 6.38
N LEU A 66 1.31 40.61 7.10
CA LEU A 66 1.02 39.84 8.30
C LEU A 66 2.11 40.11 9.35
N SER A 67 1.72 40.60 10.54
CA SER A 67 2.72 40.80 11.60
C SER A 67 3.27 39.45 12.08
N LEU A 68 4.51 39.44 12.60
CA LEU A 68 5.13 38.22 13.14
C LEU A 68 4.26 37.52 14.20
N GLY A 69 3.55 38.29 15.03
CA GLY A 69 2.67 37.74 16.06
C GLY A 69 1.41 37.09 15.49
N GLU A 70 0.84 37.66 14.43
CA GLU A 70 -0.31 37.11 13.73
C GLU A 70 0.09 35.87 12.91
N PHE A 71 1.24 35.91 12.24
CA PHE A 71 1.80 34.77 11.52
C PHE A 71 2.06 33.58 12.44
N ALA A 72 2.70 33.80 13.60
CA ALA A 72 2.97 32.74 14.56
C ALA A 72 1.70 32.10 15.11
N ARG A 73 0.62 32.89 15.31
CA ARG A 73 -0.68 32.37 15.74
C ARG A 73 -1.35 31.55 14.64
N GLU A 74 -1.32 32.03 13.40
CA GLU A 74 -1.97 31.34 12.29
C GLU A 74 -1.26 30.04 11.92
N ILE A 75 0.08 30.04 11.86
CA ILE A 75 0.85 28.80 11.63
C ILE A 75 0.56 27.76 12.71
N ARG A 76 0.54 28.17 13.98
CA ARG A 76 0.23 27.24 15.09
C ARG A 76 -1.18 26.64 14.97
N ARG A 77 -2.17 27.47 14.60
CA ARG A 77 -3.55 27.01 14.36
C ARG A 77 -3.61 25.99 13.22
N LEU A 78 -2.89 26.24 12.13
CA LEU A 78 -2.83 25.36 10.97
C LEU A 78 -2.09 24.05 11.26
N GLU A 79 -1.01 24.08 12.03
CA GLU A 79 -0.29 22.88 12.48
C GLU A 79 -1.12 22.01 13.42
N ASP A 80 -1.86 22.62 14.36
CA ASP A 80 -2.78 21.88 15.23
C ASP A 80 -3.91 21.21 14.44
N LYS A 81 -4.47 21.91 13.44
CA LYS A 81 -5.49 21.36 12.52
C LYS A 81 -4.93 20.25 11.64
N GLU A 82 -3.69 20.38 11.15
CA GLU A 82 -3.00 19.35 10.39
C GLU A 82 -2.81 18.08 11.23
N ARG A 83 -2.34 18.23 12.49
CA ARG A 83 -2.13 17.11 13.41
C ARG A 83 -3.43 16.35 13.66
N GLU A 84 -4.51 17.05 13.99
CA GLU A 84 -5.83 16.44 14.22
C GLU A 84 -6.33 15.71 12.97
N THR A 85 -6.13 16.30 11.79
CA THR A 85 -6.57 15.70 10.52
C THR A 85 -5.71 14.47 10.17
N LYS A 86 -4.40 14.51 10.41
CA LYS A 86 -3.50 13.35 10.24
C LYS A 86 -3.84 12.20 11.17
N GLU A 87 -4.14 12.51 12.43
CA GLU A 87 -4.59 11.51 13.40
C GLU A 87 -5.89 10.85 12.93
N LYS A 88 -6.88 11.64 12.48
CA LYS A 88 -8.12 11.12 11.87
C LYS A 88 -7.82 10.23 10.67
N VAL A 89 -6.98 10.66 9.72
CA VAL A 89 -6.56 9.85 8.56
C VAL A 89 -5.93 8.53 8.98
N SER A 90 -5.08 8.53 10.02
CA SER A 90 -4.41 7.33 10.52
C SER A 90 -5.34 6.32 11.21
N THR A 91 -6.52 6.77 11.65
CA THR A 91 -7.55 5.90 12.23
C THR A 91 -8.43 5.21 11.19
N PHE A 92 -8.40 5.66 9.93
CA PHE A 92 -9.06 4.92 8.86
C PHE A 92 -8.23 3.64 8.58
N PRO A 93 -8.86 2.46 8.60
CA PRO A 93 -8.16 1.22 8.30
C PRO A 93 -7.56 1.32 6.89
N GLU A 94 -6.32 0.86 6.70
CA GLU A 94 -5.75 0.64 5.38
C GLU A 94 -6.70 -0.29 4.62
N THR A 95 -7.55 0.30 3.80
CA THR A 95 -8.72 -0.38 3.27
C THR A 95 -8.24 -1.51 2.35
N PRO A 96 -8.80 -2.73 2.43
CA PRO A 96 -8.47 -3.84 1.53
C PRO A 96 -8.65 -3.50 0.04
N ALA A 97 -9.38 -2.41 -0.27
CA ALA A 97 -9.48 -1.81 -1.59
C ALA A 97 -8.12 -1.51 -2.25
N ARG A 98 -7.10 -1.11 -1.47
CA ARG A 98 -5.75 -0.81 -2.01
C ARG A 98 -5.01 -2.08 -2.45
N ALA A 99 -5.23 -3.21 -1.77
CA ALA A 99 -4.69 -4.50 -2.15
C ALA A 99 -5.36 -5.05 -3.42
N GLY A 100 -6.67 -4.83 -3.58
CA GLY A 100 -7.41 -5.17 -4.81
C GLY A 100 -6.98 -4.37 -6.03
N SER A 101 -6.76 -3.06 -5.88
CA SER A 101 -6.29 -2.20 -6.98
C SER A 101 -4.88 -2.55 -7.43
N ALA A 102 -3.98 -2.89 -6.48
CA ALA A 102 -2.65 -3.41 -6.77
C ALA A 102 -2.71 -4.77 -7.49
N ALA A 103 -3.52 -5.72 -7.00
CA ALA A 103 -3.69 -7.03 -7.64
C ALA A 103 -4.24 -6.90 -9.07
N GLY A 104 -5.21 -6.02 -9.30
CA GLY A 104 -5.76 -5.74 -10.62
C GLY A 104 -4.76 -5.09 -11.58
N ARG A 105 -3.85 -4.24 -11.08
CA ARG A 105 -2.74 -3.69 -11.88
C ARG A 105 -1.74 -4.80 -12.26
N ILE A 106 -1.31 -5.59 -11.28
CA ILE A 106 -0.34 -6.68 -11.49
C ILE A 106 -0.86 -7.68 -12.51
N VAL A 107 -2.14 -8.08 -12.44
CA VAL A 107 -2.75 -9.00 -13.40
C VAL A 107 -2.74 -8.42 -14.83
N ARG A 108 -3.00 -7.12 -14.99
CA ARG A 108 -3.00 -6.44 -16.31
C ARG A 108 -1.59 -6.36 -16.90
N GLU A 109 -0.59 -6.11 -16.07
CA GLU A 109 0.80 -5.95 -16.48
C GLU A 109 1.54 -7.29 -16.58
N TRP A 110 0.98 -8.38 -16.07
CA TRP A 110 1.67 -9.67 -15.93
C TRP A 110 2.20 -10.24 -17.25
N GLU A 111 1.43 -10.16 -18.34
CA GLU A 111 1.83 -10.73 -19.63
C GLU A 111 2.90 -9.90 -20.34
N GLY A 112 2.88 -8.57 -20.18
CA GLY A 112 3.86 -7.64 -20.76
C GLY A 112 5.05 -7.31 -19.85
N GLY A 113 5.02 -7.76 -18.60
CA GLY A 113 6.02 -7.44 -17.59
C GLY A 113 7.33 -8.20 -17.74
N THR A 114 8.42 -7.58 -17.28
CA THR A 114 9.75 -8.19 -17.29
C THR A 114 9.85 -9.37 -16.31
N VAL A 115 10.81 -10.26 -16.53
CA VAL A 115 11.10 -11.38 -15.62
C VAL A 115 11.42 -10.87 -14.20
N ASP A 116 12.14 -9.75 -14.09
CA ASP A 116 12.48 -9.16 -12.79
C ASP A 116 11.25 -8.63 -12.05
N MET A 117 10.29 -8.03 -12.76
CA MET A 117 9.03 -7.58 -12.17
C MET A 117 8.24 -8.76 -11.58
N LYS A 118 8.12 -9.85 -12.35
CA LYS A 118 7.46 -11.09 -11.88
C LYS A 118 8.17 -11.67 -10.67
N ARG A 119 9.50 -11.72 -10.69
CA ARG A 119 10.32 -12.19 -9.56
C ARG A 119 10.11 -11.34 -8.31
N GLN A 120 10.10 -10.01 -8.44
CA GLN A 120 9.87 -9.10 -7.31
C GLN A 120 8.49 -9.32 -6.68
N GLU A 121 7.46 -9.55 -7.49
CA GLU A 121 6.11 -9.78 -6.98
C GLU A 121 5.98 -11.13 -6.26
N ILE A 122 6.63 -12.17 -6.79
CA ILE A 122 6.74 -13.48 -6.13
C ILE A 122 7.44 -13.33 -4.77
N VAL A 123 8.57 -12.62 -4.73
CA VAL A 123 9.33 -12.39 -3.49
C VAL A 123 8.48 -11.64 -2.46
N ARG A 124 7.82 -10.55 -2.86
CA ARG A 124 6.92 -9.79 -1.97
C ARG A 124 5.80 -10.65 -1.41
N THR A 125 5.22 -11.51 -2.23
CA THR A 125 4.17 -12.43 -1.79
C THR A 125 4.71 -13.44 -0.76
N ILE A 126 5.91 -14.00 -1.00
CA ILE A 126 6.56 -14.92 -0.06
C ILE A 126 6.91 -14.18 1.25
N GLU A 127 7.43 -12.97 1.18
CA GLU A 127 7.74 -12.15 2.35
C GLU A 127 6.49 -11.86 3.19
N SER A 128 5.33 -11.67 2.57
CA SER A 128 4.07 -11.44 3.29
C SER A 128 3.61 -12.64 4.14
N VAL A 129 4.08 -13.85 3.82
CA VAL A 129 3.79 -15.09 4.60
C VAL A 129 4.97 -15.52 5.47
N MET A 130 6.09 -14.77 5.43
CA MET A 130 7.23 -14.96 6.32
C MET A 130 7.16 -13.97 7.48
N ILE A 131 7.14 -14.47 8.71
CA ILE A 131 7.34 -13.60 9.87
C ILE A 131 8.85 -13.38 10.02
N SER A 132 9.30 -12.16 9.73
CA SER A 132 10.65 -11.73 10.05
C SER A 132 10.76 -11.62 11.58
N GLY A 133 11.68 -12.36 12.19
CA GLY A 133 11.95 -12.22 13.62
C GLY A 133 12.37 -10.79 13.93
N ALA A 134 11.83 -10.20 15.01
CA ALA A 134 12.23 -8.88 15.49
C ALA A 134 13.66 -8.93 16.07
N GLY A 135 14.67 -9.04 15.20
CA GLY A 135 16.08 -9.12 15.55
C GLY A 135 16.89 -8.14 14.73
N LYS A 136 17.60 -7.22 15.39
CA LYS A 136 18.63 -6.38 14.76
C LYS A 136 19.78 -7.28 14.31
N GLY A 137 19.82 -7.64 13.02
CA GLY A 137 20.96 -8.32 12.42
C GLY A 137 20.53 -9.21 11.26
N GLY A 138 21.04 -8.91 10.06
CA GLY A 138 20.61 -9.48 8.77
C GLY A 138 20.91 -10.96 8.53
N ALA A 139 20.72 -11.84 9.53
CA ALA A 139 20.99 -13.26 9.41
C ALA A 139 19.91 -14.19 10.00
N GLN A 140 18.77 -13.69 10.48
CA GLN A 140 17.67 -14.57 10.90
C GLN A 140 16.75 -14.86 9.71
N ARG A 141 16.81 -16.11 9.21
CA ARG A 141 15.81 -16.64 8.27
C ARG A 141 14.43 -16.54 8.93
N GLY A 142 13.51 -15.81 8.29
CA GLY A 142 12.13 -15.70 8.75
C GLY A 142 11.49 -17.08 8.94
N VAL A 143 10.55 -17.18 9.88
CA VAL A 143 9.79 -18.42 10.07
C VAL A 143 8.63 -18.43 9.08
N PHE A 144 8.63 -19.41 8.18
CA PHE A 144 7.50 -19.64 7.29
C PHE A 144 6.29 -20.13 8.08
N ARG A 145 5.20 -19.38 8.05
CA ARG A 145 3.95 -19.71 8.73
C ARG A 145 2.91 -20.14 7.68
N PRO A 146 2.73 -21.44 7.44
CA PRO A 146 1.78 -21.91 6.44
C PRO A 146 0.34 -21.47 6.74
N GLU A 147 0.03 -21.16 7.99
CA GLU A 147 -1.29 -20.66 8.42
C GLU A 147 -1.60 -19.27 7.83
N LEU A 148 -0.58 -18.46 7.52
CA LEU A 148 -0.74 -17.17 6.84
C LEU A 148 -1.07 -17.34 5.35
N LEU A 149 -0.82 -18.52 4.76
CA LEU A 149 -1.20 -18.79 3.37
C LEU A 149 -2.71 -18.72 3.20
N GLU A 150 -3.49 -19.14 4.19
CA GLU A 150 -4.95 -19.03 4.11
C GLU A 150 -5.42 -17.58 4.13
N ILE A 151 -4.67 -16.66 4.74
CA ILE A 151 -4.99 -15.23 4.79
C ILE A 151 -4.53 -14.55 3.49
N VAL A 152 -3.39 -14.96 2.94
CA VAL A 152 -2.81 -14.40 1.72
C VAL A 152 -3.40 -15.00 0.43
N TRP A 153 -3.93 -16.21 0.46
CA TRP A 153 -4.41 -16.91 -0.74
C TRP A 153 -5.87 -17.41 -0.69
N LYS A 154 -6.68 -17.05 0.32
CA LYS A 154 -8.16 -17.16 0.21
C LYS A 154 -8.72 -16.17 -0.79
#